data_AF-A0A6G5QMP4-F1
#
_entry.id   AF-A0A6G5QMP4-F1
#
_cell.length_a   1.000
_cell.length_b   1.000
_cell.length_c   1.000
_cell.angle_alpha   90.00
_cell.angle_beta   90.00
_cell.angle_gamma   90.00
#
_symmetry.space_group_name_H-M   'P 1'
#
loop_
_entity.id
_entity.type
_entity.pdbx_description
1 polymer ?
#
loop_
_entity_poly.entity_id
_entity_poly.type
_entity_poly.pdbx_seq_one_letter_code
_entity_poly.pdbx_strand_id
1 'polypeptide(L)'
;MEKRRDELELLLLKNKQSNENAKAFLIIVDMVGFIAGLFTLSFVASDDSAEAMGYKILMLTDVVICLIYGLTPKLRNCKYFILFGILIFINFLLLCNVEGWNEGSGSGTYYYVYFFKPASDALCLLLLISAFLFFIPIALYVSFLHFLSRATYYLSNYDKFKAKNQKNTKER
;
A
#
# COMPACT_ATOMS: atom_id res chain seq x y z
N MET A 1 -21.57 37.60 29.73
CA MET A 1 -21.56 37.37 28.26
C MET A 1 -20.15 37.15 27.72
N GLU A 2 -19.09 37.64 28.37
CA GLU A 2 -17.68 37.39 27.99
C GLU A 2 -17.29 35.93 27.95
N LYS A 3 -17.61 35.13 28.97
CA LYS A 3 -17.20 33.71 29.01
C LYS A 3 -17.61 32.88 27.78
N ARG A 4 -18.79 33.15 27.21
CA ARG A 4 -19.26 32.50 25.97
C ARG A 4 -18.55 33.02 24.71
N ARG A 5 -18.06 34.26 24.74
CA ARG A 5 -17.27 34.86 23.65
C ARG A 5 -15.86 34.26 23.62
N ASP A 6 -15.24 34.15 24.79
CA ASP A 6 -13.89 33.59 24.93
C ASP A 6 -13.86 32.10 24.53
N GLU A 7 -14.89 31.33 24.90
CA GLU A 7 -15.05 29.92 24.45
C GLU A 7 -15.21 29.81 22.93
N LEU A 8 -15.93 30.76 22.30
CA LEU A 8 -16.13 30.77 20.85
C LEU A 8 -14.83 31.10 20.11
N GLU A 9 -14.05 32.07 20.61
CA GLU A 9 -12.75 32.45 20.06
C GLU A 9 -11.73 31.31 20.18
N LEU A 10 -11.74 30.60 21.32
CA LEU A 10 -10.89 29.42 21.53
C LEU A 10 -11.23 28.30 20.54
N LEU A 11 -12.51 28.05 20.28
CA LEU A 11 -12.96 27.04 19.30
C LEU A 11 -12.58 27.42 17.87
N LEU A 12 -12.68 28.71 17.51
CA LEU A 12 -12.27 29.20 16.19
C LEU A 12 -10.76 29.08 15.98
N LEU A 13 -9.95 29.42 16.98
CA LEU A 13 -8.50 29.26 16.94
C LEU A 13 -8.10 27.78 16.80
N LYS A 14 -8.74 26.89 17.58
CA LYS A 14 -8.49 25.44 17.51
C LYS A 14 -8.87 24.86 16.15
N ASN A 15 -9.97 25.31 15.56
CA ASN A 15 -10.41 24.86 14.24
C ASN A 15 -9.47 25.36 13.13
N LYS A 16 -9.03 26.63 13.21
CA LYS A 16 -8.03 27.19 12.29
C LYS A 16 -6.71 26.42 12.34
N GLN A 17 -6.21 26.15 13.54
CA GLN A 17 -4.97 25.39 13.74
C GLN A 17 -5.12 23.93 13.26
N SER A 18 -6.27 23.29 13.50
CA SER A 18 -6.57 21.96 12.97
C SER A 18 -6.54 21.92 11.44
N ASN A 19 -7.08 22.95 10.78
CA ASN A 19 -7.09 23.07 9.32
C ASN A 19 -5.68 23.31 8.75
N GLU A 20 -4.88 24.15 9.41
CA GLU A 20 -3.48 24.37 9.04
C GLU A 20 -2.64 23.09 9.20
N ASN A 21 -2.83 22.34 10.29
CA ASN A 21 -2.18 21.05 10.51
C ASN A 21 -2.57 20.02 9.43
N ALA A 22 -3.86 19.96 9.05
CA ALA A 22 -4.32 19.07 7.99
C ALA A 22 -3.70 19.41 6.63
N LYS A 23 -3.57 20.71 6.31
CA LYS A 23 -2.88 21.16 5.09
C LYS A 23 -1.39 20.83 5.11
N ALA A 24 -0.71 21.07 6.23
CA ALA A 24 0.70 20.74 6.39
C ALA A 24 0.96 19.23 6.23
N PHE A 25 0.09 18.40 6.80
CA PHE A 25 0.16 16.94 6.65
C PHE A 25 0.00 16.51 5.19
N LEU A 26 -0.97 17.07 4.46
CA LEU A 26 -1.15 16.79 3.03
C LEU A 26 0.10 17.15 2.20
N ILE A 27 0.69 18.32 2.45
CA ILE A 27 1.92 18.75 1.77
C ILE A 27 3.08 17.80 2.06
N ILE A 28 3.22 17.32 3.30
CA ILE A 28 4.26 16.36 3.67
C ILE A 28 4.05 15.04 2.93
N VAL A 29 2.81 14.53 2.88
CA VAL A 29 2.47 13.29 2.15
C VAL A 29 2.80 13.44 0.66
N ASP A 30 2.45 14.56 0.05
CA ASP A 30 2.75 14.84 -1.36
C ASP A 30 4.27 14.91 -1.61
N MET A 31 5.03 15.55 -0.72
CA MET A 31 6.50 15.65 -0.81
C MET A 31 7.17 14.29 -0.64
N VAL A 32 6.71 13.47 0.32
CA VAL A 32 7.21 12.10 0.50
C VAL A 32 6.90 11.24 -0.73
N GLY A 33 5.68 11.36 -1.28
CA GLY A 33 5.30 10.68 -2.52
C GLY A 33 6.17 11.08 -3.70
N PHE A 34 6.47 12.37 -3.85
CA PHE A 34 7.35 12.88 -4.90
C PHE A 34 8.79 12.37 -4.76
N ILE A 35 9.35 12.40 -3.55
CA ILE A 35 10.70 11.89 -3.27
C ILE A 35 10.79 10.38 -3.52
N ALA A 36 9.79 9.61 -3.06
CA ALA A 36 9.71 8.18 -3.32
C ALA A 36 9.59 7.87 -4.83
N GLY A 37 8.81 8.68 -5.56
CA GLY A 37 8.70 8.60 -7.02
C GLY A 37 10.04 8.86 -7.73
N LEU A 38 10.76 9.92 -7.36
CA LEU A 38 12.09 10.21 -7.93
C LEU A 38 13.12 9.14 -7.58
N PHE A 39 13.07 8.59 -6.37
CA PHE A 39 13.97 7.55 -5.92
C PHE A 39 13.77 6.24 -6.69
N THR A 40 12.51 5.82 -6.85
CA THR A 40 12.15 4.62 -7.63
C THR A 40 12.51 4.79 -9.10
N LEU A 41 12.27 5.97 -9.68
CA LEU A 41 12.62 6.27 -11.07
C LEU A 41 14.14 6.29 -11.29
N SER A 42 14.92 6.81 -10.32
CA SER A 42 16.39 6.79 -10.37
C SER A 42 16.97 5.39 -10.23
N PHE A 43 16.36 4.54 -9.40
CA PHE A 43 16.78 3.15 -9.21
C PHE A 43 16.50 2.30 -10.45
N VAL A 44 15.34 2.50 -11.08
CA VAL A 44 14.93 1.78 -12.30
C VAL A 44 15.65 2.33 -13.54
N ALA A 45 16.00 3.62 -13.58
CA ALA A 45 16.62 4.25 -14.75
C ALA A 45 17.97 3.62 -15.15
N SER A 46 18.77 3.16 -14.18
CA SER A 46 20.08 2.56 -14.41
C SER A 46 20.07 1.07 -14.77
N ASP A 47 18.92 0.41 -14.69
CA ASP A 47 18.80 -1.03 -14.99
C ASP A 47 18.17 -1.23 -16.38
N ASP A 48 18.86 -1.96 -17.25
CA ASP A 48 18.43 -2.30 -18.61
C ASP A 48 17.85 -3.72 -18.73
N SER A 49 17.61 -4.38 -17.59
CA SER A 49 16.91 -5.66 -17.56
C SER A 49 15.52 -5.58 -18.21
N ALA A 50 15.06 -6.71 -18.76
CA ALA A 50 13.71 -6.79 -19.34
C ALA A 50 12.61 -6.50 -18.30
N GLU A 51 12.88 -6.76 -17.03
CA GLU A 51 12.00 -6.45 -15.90
C GLU A 51 11.97 -4.95 -15.62
N ALA A 52 13.13 -4.28 -15.57
CA ALA A 52 13.23 -2.83 -15.43
C ALA A 52 12.49 -2.08 -16.55
N MET A 53 12.53 -2.61 -17.78
CA MET A 53 11.79 -2.05 -18.91
C MET A 53 10.28 -1.98 -18.64
N GLY A 54 9.70 -2.99 -17.99
CA GLY A 54 8.29 -2.99 -17.59
C GLY A 54 7.94 -1.85 -16.64
N TYR A 55 8.76 -1.64 -15.60
CA TYR A 55 8.61 -0.54 -14.66
C TYR A 55 8.78 0.84 -15.33
N LYS A 56 9.74 0.98 -16.26
CA LYS A 56 9.94 2.22 -17.03
C LYS A 56 8.70 2.57 -17.85
N ILE A 57 8.15 1.60 -18.60
CA ILE A 57 6.95 1.81 -19.43
C ILE A 57 5.73 2.16 -18.55
N LEU A 58 5.56 1.47 -17.43
CA LEU A 58 4.46 1.71 -16.49
C LEU A 58 4.52 3.14 -15.92
N MET A 59 5.67 3.53 -15.35
CA MET A 59 5.87 4.89 -14.81
C MET A 59 5.72 5.96 -15.88
N LEU A 60 6.28 5.75 -17.07
CA LEU A 60 6.17 6.72 -18.17
C LEU A 60 4.70 6.90 -18.59
N THR A 61 3.93 5.82 -18.64
CA THR A 61 2.50 5.86 -18.97
C THR A 61 1.74 6.71 -17.95
N ASP A 62 1.95 6.46 -16.66
CA ASP A 62 1.32 7.22 -15.58
C ASP A 62 1.71 8.70 -15.58
N VAL A 63 3.01 9.01 -15.81
CA VAL A 63 3.50 10.39 -15.92
C VAL A 63 2.87 11.11 -17.11
N VAL A 64 2.79 10.46 -18.28
CA VAL A 64 2.16 11.04 -19.47
C VAL A 64 0.68 11.33 -19.22
N ILE A 65 -0.05 10.43 -18.54
CA ILE A 65 -1.45 10.66 -18.15
C ILE A 65 -1.55 11.88 -17.24
N CYS A 66 -0.67 11.99 -16.24
CA CYS A 66 -0.66 13.12 -15.32
C CYS A 66 -0.34 14.44 -16.04
N LEU A 67 0.60 14.44 -16.98
CA LEU A 67 0.93 15.61 -17.81
C LEU A 67 -0.24 16.02 -18.70
N ILE A 68 -0.88 15.08 -19.40
CA ILE A 68 -2.05 15.35 -20.25
C ILE A 68 -3.18 15.95 -19.41
N TYR A 69 -3.45 15.37 -18.23
CA TYR A 69 -4.48 15.87 -17.32
C TYR A 69 -4.17 17.28 -16.82
N GLY A 70 -2.92 17.54 -16.41
CA GLY A 70 -2.47 18.85 -15.90
C GLY A 70 -2.40 19.95 -16.96
N LEU A 71 -2.04 19.60 -18.19
CA LEU A 71 -1.97 20.53 -19.33
C LEU A 71 -3.34 20.83 -19.94
N THR A 72 -4.36 20.02 -19.66
CA THR A 72 -5.72 20.24 -20.17
C THR A 72 -6.45 21.26 -19.28
N PRO A 73 -6.70 22.50 -19.74
CA PRO A 73 -7.21 23.58 -18.89
C PRO A 73 -8.60 23.26 -18.32
N LYS A 74 -9.42 22.52 -19.08
CA LYS A 74 -10.77 22.09 -18.67
C LYS A 74 -10.73 21.04 -17.55
N LEU A 75 -9.67 20.24 -17.45
CA LEU A 75 -9.50 19.19 -16.43
C LEU A 75 -8.72 19.68 -15.21
N ARG A 76 -8.04 20.82 -15.30
CA ARG A 76 -7.31 21.43 -14.18
C ARG A 76 -8.19 21.76 -12.97
N ASN A 77 -9.49 22.00 -13.20
CA ASN A 77 -10.48 22.22 -12.14
C ASN A 77 -11.12 20.92 -11.62
N CYS A 78 -10.89 19.78 -12.27
CA CYS A 78 -11.38 18.48 -11.83
C CYS A 78 -10.55 17.98 -10.63
N LYS A 79 -11.23 17.49 -9.60
CA LYS A 79 -10.61 17.03 -8.34
C LYS A 79 -9.59 15.92 -8.61
N TYR A 80 -8.54 15.85 -7.77
CA TYR A 80 -7.51 14.81 -7.81
C TYR A 80 -8.07 13.38 -7.86
N PHE A 81 -9.26 13.15 -7.28
CA PHE A 81 -9.94 11.86 -7.30
C PHE A 81 -10.31 11.39 -8.72
N ILE A 82 -10.58 12.31 -9.66
CA ILE A 82 -10.87 11.97 -11.06
C ILE A 82 -9.58 11.47 -11.74
N LEU A 83 -8.46 12.17 -11.55
CA LEU A 83 -7.15 11.73 -12.05
C LEU A 83 -6.78 10.36 -11.46
N PHE A 84 -6.99 10.16 -10.16
CA PHE A 84 -6.77 8.87 -9.51
C PHE A 84 -7.63 7.76 -10.13
N GLY A 85 -8.92 8.03 -10.40
CA GLY A 85 -9.80 7.08 -11.08
C GLY A 85 -9.32 6.73 -12.50
N ILE A 86 -8.83 7.72 -13.26
CA ILE A 86 -8.26 7.50 -14.60
C ILE A 86 -7.01 6.62 -14.53
N LEU A 87 -6.11 6.89 -13.58
CA LEU A 87 -4.89 6.10 -13.39
C LEU A 87 -5.23 4.65 -13.02
N ILE A 88 -6.17 4.44 -12.09
CA ILE A 88 -6.65 3.09 -11.75
C ILE A 88 -7.23 2.40 -12.99
N PHE A 89 -8.08 3.08 -13.74
CA PHE A 89 -8.74 2.49 -14.90
C PHE A 89 -7.74 2.08 -15.99
N ILE A 90 -6.72 2.91 -16.26
CA ILE A 90 -5.70 2.59 -17.25
C ILE A 90 -4.82 1.42 -16.79
N ASN A 91 -4.42 1.39 -15.51
CA ASN A 91 -3.70 0.26 -14.93
C ASN A 91 -4.55 -1.03 -14.95
N PHE A 92 -5.86 -0.93 -14.72
CA PHE A 92 -6.77 -2.07 -14.87
C PHE A 92 -6.82 -2.57 -16.32
N LEU A 93 -6.90 -1.66 -17.31
CA LEU A 93 -6.84 -2.05 -18.73
C LEU A 93 -5.51 -2.71 -19.10
N LEU A 94 -4.40 -2.29 -18.50
CA LEU A 94 -3.09 -2.95 -18.65
C LEU A 94 -3.10 -4.38 -18.11
N LEU A 95 -3.79 -4.67 -16.99
CA LEU A 95 -3.97 -6.05 -16.52
C LEU A 95 -4.85 -6.88 -17.47
N CYS A 96 -5.88 -6.26 -18.04
CA CYS A 96 -6.74 -6.90 -19.03
C CYS A 96 -6.09 -7.05 -20.42
N ASN A 97 -4.89 -6.48 -20.64
CA ASN A 97 -4.11 -6.67 -21.86
C ASN A 97 -3.65 -8.13 -22.05
N VAL A 98 -3.80 -8.96 -21.03
CA VAL A 98 -3.24 -10.31 -20.97
C VAL A 98 -4.35 -11.35 -20.87
N GLU A 99 -4.25 -12.38 -21.69
CA GLU A 99 -5.10 -13.57 -21.60
C GLU A 99 -4.27 -14.75 -21.07
N GLY A 100 -4.90 -15.59 -20.24
CA GLY A 100 -4.28 -16.79 -19.69
C GLY A 100 -3.10 -16.50 -18.76
N TRP A 101 -3.32 -15.69 -17.73
CA TRP A 101 -2.31 -15.44 -16.69
C TRP A 101 -1.77 -16.74 -16.10
N ASN A 102 -0.45 -16.91 -16.12
CA ASN A 102 0.23 -17.96 -15.39
C ASN A 102 0.69 -17.41 -14.03
N GLU A 103 0.02 -17.86 -12.97
CA GLU A 103 0.28 -17.44 -11.59
C GLU A 103 1.71 -17.74 -11.12
N GLY A 104 2.38 -18.73 -11.71
CA GLY A 104 3.74 -19.13 -11.32
C GLY A 104 4.84 -18.29 -11.97
N SER A 105 4.62 -17.76 -13.18
CA SER A 105 5.62 -16.96 -13.91
C SER A 105 5.31 -15.47 -13.97
N GLY A 106 4.11 -15.05 -13.55
CA GLY A 106 3.68 -13.65 -13.64
C GLY A 106 3.55 -13.15 -15.08
N SER A 107 3.40 -14.06 -16.05
CA SER A 107 3.29 -13.79 -17.48
C SER A 107 2.08 -14.48 -18.08
N GLY A 108 1.52 -13.91 -19.14
CA GLY A 108 0.39 -14.47 -19.87
C GLY A 108 0.79 -15.35 -21.03
N THR A 109 -0.17 -16.14 -21.49
CA THR A 109 -0.04 -16.91 -22.73
C THR A 109 -0.20 -16.04 -23.98
N TYR A 110 -0.99 -14.96 -23.89
CA TYR A 110 -1.23 -14.04 -24.99
C TYR A 110 -1.42 -12.59 -24.52
N TYR A 111 -1.01 -11.62 -25.36
CA TYR A 111 -1.11 -10.18 -25.08
C TYR A 111 -1.80 -9.48 -26.25
N TYR A 112 -2.89 -8.76 -25.98
CA TYR A 112 -3.63 -8.02 -27.00
C TYR A 112 -2.77 -6.93 -27.65
N VAL A 113 -1.98 -6.21 -26.85
CA VAL A 113 -0.98 -5.25 -27.30
C VAL A 113 0.38 -5.68 -26.77
N TYR A 114 1.17 -6.29 -27.65
CA TYR A 114 2.48 -6.87 -27.29
C TYR A 114 3.47 -5.82 -26.76
N PHE A 115 3.39 -4.57 -27.21
CA PHE A 115 4.23 -3.49 -26.70
C PHE A 115 4.09 -3.29 -25.18
N PHE A 116 2.88 -3.47 -24.64
CA PHE A 116 2.59 -3.32 -23.21
C PHE A 116 2.85 -4.59 -22.39
N LYS A 117 3.35 -5.67 -23.00
CA LYS A 117 3.67 -6.93 -22.30
C LYS A 117 4.55 -6.70 -21.06
N PRO A 118 5.70 -6.01 -21.15
CA PRO A 118 6.55 -5.81 -19.98
C PRO A 118 5.88 -5.04 -18.86
N ALA A 119 5.05 -4.03 -19.19
CA ALA A 119 4.33 -3.23 -18.21
C ALA A 119 3.20 -4.03 -17.53
N SER A 120 2.52 -4.90 -18.29
CA SER A 120 1.46 -5.76 -17.77
C SER A 120 2.02 -6.79 -16.78
N ASP A 121 3.15 -7.42 -17.13
CA ASP A 121 3.85 -8.39 -16.27
C ASP A 121 4.37 -7.71 -14.98
N ALA A 122 5.00 -6.55 -15.10
CA ALA A 122 5.48 -5.77 -13.96
C ALA A 122 4.34 -5.34 -13.02
N LEU A 123 3.20 -4.92 -13.58
CA LEU A 123 2.03 -4.55 -12.80
C LEU A 123 1.43 -5.75 -12.06
N CYS A 124 1.38 -6.93 -12.68
CA CYS A 124 0.97 -8.17 -12.03
C CYS A 124 1.89 -8.53 -10.85
N LEU A 125 3.21 -8.46 -11.07
CA LEU A 125 4.21 -8.70 -10.03
C LEU A 125 4.08 -7.74 -8.86
N LEU A 126 3.89 -6.44 -9.13
CA LEU A 126 3.67 -5.41 -8.11
C LEU A 126 2.44 -5.71 -7.25
N LEU A 127 1.34 -6.14 -7.85
CA LEU A 127 0.12 -6.52 -7.12
C LEU A 127 0.35 -7.74 -6.24
N LEU A 128 1.05 -8.77 -6.76
CA LEU A 128 1.36 -9.97 -6.00
C LEU A 128 2.25 -9.66 -4.79
N ILE A 129 3.32 -8.88 -5.00
CA ILE A 129 4.23 -8.42 -3.95
C ILE A 129 3.47 -7.60 -2.91
N SER A 130 2.59 -6.69 -3.36
CA SER A 130 1.79 -5.84 -2.47
C SER A 130 0.83 -6.67 -1.61
N ALA A 131 0.13 -7.65 -2.20
CA ALA A 131 -0.75 -8.56 -1.48
C ALA A 131 0.03 -9.42 -0.46
N PHE A 132 1.21 -9.90 -0.83
CA PHE A 132 2.07 -10.68 0.05
C PHE A 132 2.59 -9.85 1.24
N LEU A 133 3.09 -8.64 0.98
CA LEU A 133 3.55 -7.71 2.02
C LEU A 133 2.44 -7.38 3.02
N PHE A 134 1.20 -7.21 2.55
CA PHE A 134 0.05 -6.96 3.41
C PHE A 134 -0.31 -8.16 4.30
N PHE A 135 -0.02 -9.38 3.85
CA PHE A 135 -0.28 -10.60 4.60
C PHE A 135 0.71 -10.82 5.77
N ILE A 136 1.95 -10.30 5.66
CA ILE A 136 3.00 -10.51 6.68
C ILE A 136 2.58 -9.98 8.07
N PRO A 137 2.11 -8.73 8.24
CA PRO A 137 1.64 -8.24 9.54
C PRO A 137 0.50 -9.06 10.14
N ILE A 138 -0.41 -9.55 9.30
CA ILE A 138 -1.55 -10.37 9.73
C ILE A 138 -1.06 -11.70 10.27
N ALA A 139 -0.16 -12.39 9.56
CA ALA A 139 0.42 -13.66 9.99
C ALA A 139 1.21 -13.51 11.30
N LEU A 140 1.98 -12.42 11.44
CA LEU A 140 2.70 -12.10 12.69
C LEU A 140 1.74 -11.86 13.86
N TYR A 141 0.66 -11.11 13.64
CA TYR A 141 -0.33 -10.85 14.67
C TYR A 141 -1.06 -12.13 15.13
N VAL A 142 -1.47 -12.99 14.19
CA VAL A 142 -2.07 -14.29 14.51
C VAL A 142 -1.08 -15.17 15.29
N SER A 143 0.20 -15.19 14.90
CA SER A 143 1.25 -15.92 15.62
C SER A 143 1.43 -15.41 17.05
N PHE A 144 1.40 -14.09 17.24
CA PHE A 144 1.44 -13.46 18.56
C PHE A 144 0.22 -13.84 19.41
N LEU A 145 -0.99 -13.78 18.85
CA LEU A 145 -2.21 -14.19 19.55
C LEU A 145 -2.17 -15.67 19.94
N HIS A 146 -1.67 -16.53 19.07
CA HIS A 146 -1.47 -17.95 19.37
C HIS A 146 -0.44 -18.16 20.49
N PHE A 147 0.67 -17.41 20.49
CA PHE A 147 1.63 -17.44 21.58
C PHE A 147 0.99 -16.99 22.91
N LEU A 148 0.24 -15.89 22.89
CA LEU A 148 -0.44 -15.36 24.07
C LEU A 148 -1.46 -16.36 24.62
N SER A 149 -2.32 -16.92 23.76
CA SER A 149 -3.32 -17.90 24.18
C SER A 149 -2.67 -19.16 24.77
N ARG A 150 -1.58 -19.64 24.15
CA ARG A 150 -0.79 -20.75 24.68
C ARG A 150 -0.19 -20.40 26.04
N ALA A 151 0.48 -19.26 26.17
CA ALA A 151 1.11 -18.82 27.41
C ALA A 151 0.08 -18.69 28.55
N THR A 152 -1.07 -18.07 28.27
CA THR A 152 -2.18 -17.94 29.24
C THR A 152 -2.75 -19.30 29.63
N TYR A 153 -2.93 -20.23 28.69
CA TYR A 153 -3.38 -21.58 28.98
C TYR A 153 -2.40 -22.35 29.89
N TYR A 154 -1.10 -22.27 29.60
CA TYR A 154 -0.07 -22.90 30.43
C TYR A 154 -0.01 -22.27 31.83
N LEU A 155 -0.12 -20.95 31.92
CA LEU A 155 -0.12 -20.24 33.21
C LEU A 155 -1.36 -20.61 34.04
N SER A 156 -2.54 -20.60 33.44
CA SER A 156 -3.80 -20.95 34.11
C SER A 156 -3.85 -22.42 34.57
N ASN A 157 -3.13 -23.31 33.89
CA ASN A 157 -3.08 -24.73 34.21
C ASN A 157 -1.75 -25.14 34.89
N TYR A 158 -0.97 -24.17 35.35
CA TYR A 158 0.36 -24.40 35.91
C TYR A 158 0.34 -25.42 37.05
N ASP A 159 -0.61 -25.30 37.98
CA ASP A 159 -0.73 -26.22 39.11
C ASP A 159 -1.12 -27.64 38.68
N LYS A 160 -1.96 -27.78 37.65
CA LYS A 160 -2.32 -29.08 37.07
C LYS A 160 -1.11 -29.73 36.39
N PHE A 161 -0.30 -28.96 35.67
CA PHE A 161 0.92 -29.47 35.04
C PHE A 161 2.01 -29.80 36.07
N LYS A 162 2.16 -29.01 37.12
CA LYS A 162 3.08 -29.25 38.24
C LYS A 162 2.73 -30.52 39.02
N ALA A 163 1.45 -30.72 39.32
CA ALA A 163 0.95 -31.93 40.00
C ALA A 163 1.12 -33.19 39.14
N LYS A 164 0.86 -33.10 37.83
CA LYS A 164 1.07 -34.20 36.88
C LYS A 164 2.54 -34.61 36.76
N ASN A 165 3.45 -33.63 36.69
CA ASN A 165 4.90 -33.90 36.63
C ASN A 165 5.42 -34.51 37.94
N GLN A 166 4.97 -34.05 39.11
CA GLN A 166 5.36 -34.67 40.39
C GLN A 166 4.83 -36.10 40.56
N LYS A 167 3.67 -36.42 40.00
CA LYS A 167 3.09 -37.77 40.05
C LYS A 167 3.88 -38.74 39.16
N ASN A 168 4.23 -38.32 37.95
CA ASN A 168 5.06 -39.12 37.04
C ASN A 168 6.48 -39.40 37.58
N THR A 169 7.06 -38.50 38.38
CA THR A 169 8.37 -38.73 39.01
C THR A 169 8.31 -39.67 40.23
N LYS A 170 7.14 -39.84 40.86
CA LYS A 170 6.94 -40.77 41.98
C LYS A 170 6.59 -42.20 41.55
N GLU A 171 6.09 -42.38 40.33
CA GLU A 171 5.76 -43.68 39.74
C GLU A 171 6.95 -44.30 38.97
N ARG A 172 8.14 -43.68 39.05
CA ARG A 172 9.40 -44.14 38.44
C ARG A 172 10.43 -44.44 39.51
#